data_AF-Q1GBS0-F1
#
_entry.id   AF-Q1GBS0-F1
#
_cell.length_a   1.000
_cell.length_b   1.000
_cell.length_c   1.000
_cell.angle_alpha   90.00
_cell.angle_beta   90.00
_cell.angle_gamma   90.00
#
_symmetry.space_group_name_H-M   'P 1'
#
loop_
_entity.id
_entity.type
_entity.pdbx_description
1 polymer ?
#
loop_
_entity_poly.entity_id
_entity_poly.type
_entity_poly.pdbx_seq_one_letter_code
_entity_poly.pdbx_strand_id
1 'polypeptide(L)'
;MPAARIEKCFTDFIESYTNENNIYIGSATYFLYSKFIIESYGLPVENRYSVSEIASKLKQAGLDKVIVNYLIVRYLDGMYLLAQLQSKEETFWP
;
A
#
# COMPACT_ATOMS: atom_id res chain seq x y z
N MET A 1 -14.78 6.03 2.59
CA MET A 1 -13.93 6.47 1.45
C MET A 1 -12.56 6.80 2.01
N PRO A 2 -11.46 6.44 1.34
CA PRO A 2 -10.11 6.76 1.80
C PRO A 2 -9.93 8.27 1.97
N ALA A 3 -9.20 8.68 3.00
CA ALA A 3 -8.88 10.10 3.17
C ALA A 3 -8.09 10.63 1.95
N ALA A 4 -8.35 11.87 1.54
CA ALA A 4 -7.72 12.49 0.36
C ALA A 4 -6.17 12.43 0.38
N ARG A 5 -5.57 12.44 1.57
CA ARG A 5 -4.12 12.27 1.76
C ARG A 5 -3.61 10.91 1.29
N ILE A 6 -4.32 9.83 1.60
CA ILE A 6 -3.90 8.47 1.23
C ILE A 6 -4.19 8.21 -0.24
N GLU A 7 -5.30 8.71 -0.75
CA GLU A 7 -5.58 8.73 -2.19
C GLU A 7 -4.38 9.31 -2.95
N LYS A 8 -3.90 10.49 -2.53
CA LYS A 8 -2.72 11.10 -3.13
C LYS A 8 -1.48 10.22 -3.01
N CYS A 9 -1.18 9.67 -1.84
CA CYS A 9 -0.01 8.79 -1.67
C CYS A 9 -0.05 7.58 -2.61
N PHE A 10 -1.23 7.01 -2.81
CA PHE A 10 -1.37 5.84 -3.67
C PHE A 10 -1.25 6.22 -5.16
N THR A 11 -1.85 7.34 -5.57
CA THR A 11 -1.70 7.89 -6.92
C THR A 11 -0.25 8.25 -7.23
N ASP A 12 0.44 8.95 -6.32
CA ASP A 12 1.87 9.31 -6.48
C ASP A 12 2.73 8.04 -6.69
N PHE A 13 2.42 6.95 -5.96
CA PHE A 13 3.08 5.65 -6.16
C PHE A 13 2.78 5.06 -7.55
N ILE A 14 1.51 5.03 -7.97
CA ILE A 14 1.12 4.45 -9.27
C ILE A 14 1.82 5.21 -10.40
N GLU A 15 1.82 6.54 -10.35
CA GLU A 15 2.48 7.39 -11.34
C GLU A 15 3.99 7.10 -11.41
N SER A 16 4.67 7.06 -10.26
CA SER A 16 6.09 6.70 -10.20
C SER A 16 6.35 5.31 -10.78
N TYR A 17 5.53 4.31 -10.44
CA TYR A 17 5.69 2.95 -10.97
C TYR A 17 5.48 2.92 -12.48
N THR A 18 4.45 3.60 -13.01
CA THR A 18 4.18 3.61 -14.46
C THR A 18 5.29 4.30 -15.26
N ASN A 19 5.99 5.26 -14.67
CA ASN A 19 7.10 5.97 -15.31
C ASN A 19 8.42 5.19 -15.24
N GLU A 20 8.74 4.62 -14.08
CA GLU A 20 10.01 3.91 -13.85
C GLU A 20 9.95 2.43 -14.27
N ASN A 21 8.74 1.87 -14.31
CA ASN A 21 8.42 0.46 -14.55
C ASN A 21 9.29 -0.51 -13.73
N ASN A 22 9.61 -0.12 -12.49
CA ASN A 22 10.39 -0.92 -11.57
C ASN A 22 10.03 -0.60 -10.11
N ILE A 23 10.29 -1.56 -9.23
CA ILE A 23 10.21 -1.37 -7.79
C ILE A 23 11.29 -2.22 -7.12
N TYR A 24 12.38 -1.59 -6.69
CA TYR A 24 13.46 -2.24 -5.96
C TYR A 24 13.67 -1.54 -4.61
N ILE A 25 14.17 -2.26 -3.62
CA ILE A 25 14.44 -1.69 -2.30
C ILE A 25 15.39 -0.50 -2.44
N GLY A 26 14.98 0.66 -1.93
CA GLY A 26 15.73 1.91 -2.04
C GLY A 26 15.37 2.78 -3.25
N SER A 27 14.49 2.33 -4.16
CA SER A 27 13.97 3.19 -5.24
C SER A 27 12.96 4.21 -4.72
N ALA A 28 12.76 5.30 -5.47
CA ALA A 28 11.74 6.30 -5.17
C ALA A 28 10.33 5.67 -5.12
N THR A 29 10.00 4.83 -6.12
CA THR A 29 8.74 4.07 -6.17
C THR A 29 8.54 3.19 -4.93
N TYR A 30 9.60 2.51 -4.47
CA TYR A 30 9.55 1.69 -3.26
C TYR A 30 9.26 2.51 -2.00
N PHE A 31 9.88 3.68 -1.86
CA PHE A 31 9.63 4.58 -0.75
C PHE A 31 8.21 5.14 -0.77
N LEU A 32 7.68 5.48 -1.95
CA LEU A 32 6.30 5.93 -2.12
C LEU A 32 5.30 4.85 -1.69
N TYR A 33 5.53 3.60 -2.08
CA TYR A 33 4.67 2.50 -1.65
C TYR A 33 4.76 2.24 -0.14
N SER A 34 5.97 2.29 0.41
CA SER A 34 6.18 2.12 1.85
C SER A 34 5.49 3.24 2.66
N LYS A 35 5.56 4.48 2.17
CA LYS A 35 4.83 5.61 2.75
C LYS A 35 3.33 5.40 2.69
N PHE A 36 2.78 4.93 1.56
CA PHE A 36 1.37 4.59 1.45
C PHE A 36 0.92 3.57 2.51
N ILE A 37 1.72 2.52 2.78
CA ILE A 37 1.43 1.54 3.83
C ILE A 37 1.41 2.19 5.22
N ILE A 38 2.46 2.95 5.56
CA ILE A 38 2.58 3.61 6.88
C ILE A 38 1.42 4.58 7.12
N GLU A 39 1.09 5.39 6.12
CA GLU A 39 -0.04 6.32 6.19
C GLU A 39 -1.36 5.56 6.36
N SER A 40 -1.53 4.43 5.66
CA SER A 40 -2.73 3.58 5.75
C SER A 40 -2.91 2.99 7.14
N TYR A 41 -1.82 2.54 7.78
CA TYR A 41 -1.86 2.05 9.16
C TYR A 41 -2.32 3.13 10.15
N GLY A 42 -1.92 4.38 9.93
CA GLY A 42 -2.30 5.52 10.77
C GLY A 42 -3.79 5.89 10.73
N LEU A 43 -4.60 5.31 9.83
CA LEU A 43 -6.04 5.56 9.74
C LEU A 43 -6.88 4.55 10.54
N PRO A 44 -8.11 4.94 10.94
CA PRO A 44 -9.15 3.99 11.35
C PRO A 44 -9.43 2.95 10.26
N VAL A 45 -9.75 1.71 10.67
CA VAL A 45 -9.89 0.54 9.78
C VAL A 45 -10.87 0.81 8.62
N GLU A 46 -12.00 1.45 8.91
CA GLU A 46 -13.06 1.80 7.94
C GLU A 46 -12.62 2.79 6.84
N ASN A 47 -11.49 3.47 7.05
CA ASN A 47 -10.91 4.42 6.10
C ASN A 47 -9.66 3.88 5.39
N ARG A 48 -9.26 2.64 5.70
CA ARG A 48 -8.13 1.97 5.05
C ARG A 48 -8.59 1.39 3.72
N TYR A 49 -7.64 1.23 2.83
CA TYR A 49 -7.85 0.44 1.63
C TYR A 49 -7.95 -1.04 1.98
N SER A 50 -9.00 -1.68 1.47
CA SER A 50 -9.06 -3.14 1.41
C SER A 50 -8.09 -3.68 0.36
N VAL A 51 -7.69 -4.95 0.52
CA VAL A 51 -6.85 -5.65 -0.47
C VAL A 51 -7.53 -5.65 -1.86
N SER A 52 -8.84 -5.82 -1.91
CA SER A 52 -9.62 -5.80 -3.15
C SER A 52 -9.56 -4.45 -3.86
N GLU A 53 -9.65 -3.35 -3.11
CA GLU A 53 -9.53 -1.99 -3.67
C GLU A 53 -8.12 -1.73 -4.21
N ILE A 54 -7.08 -2.13 -3.46
CA ILE A 54 -5.68 -2.04 -3.90
C ILE A 54 -5.51 -2.83 -5.20
N ALA A 55 -5.93 -4.10 -5.21
CA ALA A 55 -5.82 -4.97 -6.38
C ALA A 55 -6.55 -4.38 -7.60
N SER A 56 -7.75 -3.84 -7.40
CA SER A 56 -8.54 -3.22 -8.46
C SER A 56 -7.83 -2.01 -9.06
N LYS A 57 -7.36 -1.08 -8.21
CA LYS A 57 -6.66 0.13 -8.67
C LYS A 57 -5.35 -0.17 -9.40
N LEU A 58 -4.55 -1.10 -8.87
CA LEU A 58 -3.29 -1.50 -9.53
C LEU A 58 -3.54 -2.14 -10.90
N LYS A 59 -4.58 -2.99 -11.01
CA LYS A 59 -4.97 -3.59 -12.30
C LYS A 59 -5.49 -2.54 -13.29
N GLN A 60 -6.28 -1.58 -12.82
CA GLN A 60 -6.76 -0.46 -13.65
C GLN A 60 -5.61 0.42 -14.17
N ALA A 61 -4.54 0.56 -13.39
CA ALA A 61 -3.31 1.24 -13.79
C ALA A 61 -2.41 0.41 -14.73
N GLY A 62 -2.83 -0.81 -15.11
CA GLY A 62 -2.11 -1.64 -16.09
C GLY A 62 -0.93 -2.42 -15.51
N LEU A 63 -0.80 -2.53 -14.19
CA LEU A 63 0.26 -3.32 -13.56
C LEU A 63 0.04 -4.81 -13.82
N ASP A 64 1.13 -5.54 -14.07
CA ASP A 64 1.07 -6.97 -14.29
C ASP A 64 0.66 -7.72 -13.01
N LYS A 65 0.10 -8.92 -13.20
CA LYS A 65 -0.43 -9.73 -12.10
C LYS A 65 0.63 -10.10 -11.06
N VAL A 66 1.89 -10.30 -11.46
CA VAL A 66 2.96 -10.70 -10.54
C VAL A 66 3.29 -9.54 -9.62
N ILE A 67 3.42 -8.33 -10.17
CA ILE A 67 3.66 -7.11 -9.40
C ILE A 67 2.46 -6.76 -8.52
N VAL A 68 1.23 -6.87 -9.02
CA VAL A 68 0.02 -6.66 -8.21
C VAL A 68 0.04 -7.57 -6.97
N ASN A 69 0.31 -8.87 -7.16
CA ASN A 69 0.39 -9.83 -6.06
C ASN A 69 1.52 -9.48 -5.07
N TYR A 70 2.70 -9.12 -5.58
CA TYR A 70 3.82 -8.70 -4.75
C TYR A 70 3.46 -7.49 -3.87
N LEU A 71 2.83 -6.47 -4.45
CA LEU A 71 2.43 -5.26 -3.74
C LEU A 71 1.36 -5.54 -2.67
N ILE A 72 0.37 -6.40 -2.97
CA ILE A 72 -0.62 -6.83 -1.98
C ILE A 72 0.04 -7.51 -0.78
N VAL A 73 0.94 -8.47 -1.01
CA VAL A 73 1.66 -9.16 0.07
C VAL A 73 2.46 -8.14 0.90
N ARG A 74 3.17 -7.23 0.24
CA ARG A 74 3.92 -6.16 0.88
C ARG A 74 3.06 -5.24 1.75
N TYR A 75 1.84 -4.92 1.29
CA TYR A 75 0.89 -4.14 2.07
C TYR A 75 0.49 -4.89 3.35
N LEU A 76 0.09 -6.16 3.22
CA LEU A 76 -0.31 -6.99 4.36
C LEU A 76 0.83 -7.16 5.38
N ASP A 77 2.02 -7.52 4.91
CA ASP A 77 3.22 -7.68 5.76
C ASP A 77 3.58 -6.38 6.46
N GLY A 78 3.53 -5.25 5.75
CA GLY A 78 3.84 -3.94 6.32
C GLY A 78 2.82 -3.53 7.40
N MET A 79 1.53 -3.76 7.16
CA MET A 79 0.47 -3.52 8.15
C MET A 79 0.67 -4.40 9.39
N TYR A 80 0.99 -5.68 9.21
CA TYR A 80 1.26 -6.60 10.31
C TYR A 80 2.49 -6.17 11.14
N LEU A 81 3.60 -5.82 10.48
CA LEU A 81 4.81 -5.35 11.15
C LEU A 81 4.56 -4.08 11.97
N LEU A 82 3.81 -3.13 11.43
CA LEU A 82 3.46 -1.89 12.14
C LEU A 82 2.58 -2.17 13.37
N ALA A 83 1.63 -3.11 13.27
CA ALA A 83 0.82 -3.54 14.40
C ALA A 83 1.67 -4.17 15.52
N GLN A 84 2.63 -5.02 15.17
CA GLN A 84 3.56 -5.64 16.12
C GLN A 84 4.43 -4.59 16.82
N LEU A 85 4.98 -3.61 16.08
CA LEU A 85 5.86 -2.59 16.62
C LEU A 85 5.16 -1.63 17.58
N GLN A 86 3.88 -1.33 17.37
CA GLN A 86 3.17 -0.36 18.20
C GLN A 86 2.55 -0.95 19.46
N SER A 87 2.59 -2.28 19.67
CA SER A 87 2.09 -2.98 20.87
C SER A 87 0.64 -2.62 21.28
N LYS A 88 -0.13 -2.02 20.36
CA LYS A 88 -1.46 -1.43 20.63
C LYS A 88 -2.62 -2.24 20.06
N GLU A 89 -2.37 -3.25 19.23
CA GLU A 89 -3.43 -4.09 18.67
C GLU A 89 -3.18 -5.56 19.03
N GLU A 90 -3.89 -6.04 20.05
CA GLU A 90 -3.99 -7.48 20.38
C GLU A 90 -4.78 -8.28 19.31
N THR A 91 -5.27 -7.65 18.24
CA THR A 91 -6.04 -8.32 17.19
C THR A 91 -5.80 -7.68 15.81
N PHE A 92 -4.70 -8.04 15.15
CA PHE A 92 -4.62 -7.92 13.70
C PHE A 92 -5.53 -8.99 13.07
N TRP A 93 -6.61 -8.59 12.41
CA TRP A 93 -7.45 -9.47 11.59
C TRP A 93 -7.18 -9.16 10.11
N PRO A 94 -6.65 -10.14 9.34
CA PRO A 94 -6.34 -9.96 7.92
C PRO A 94 -7.58 -9.75 7.04
#